data_AF-A0AAW2LFP5-F1
#
_entry.id   AF-A0AAW2LFP5-F1
#
_cell.length_a   1.000
_cell.length_b   1.000
_cell.length_c   1.000
_cell.angle_alpha   90.00
_cell.angle_beta   90.00
_cell.angle_gamma   90.00
#
_symmetry.space_group_name_H-M   'P 1'
#
loop_
_entity.id
_entity.type
_entity.pdbx_description
1 polymer ?
#
loop_
_entity_poly.entity_id
_entity_poly.type
_entity_poly.pdbx_seq_one_letter_code
_entity_poly.pdbx_strand_id
1 'polypeptide(L)'
;MKKLSWLEAIGNAKGGVKHCTVLPTEEDVAVNLARWVADLSAKTISEKGYFSVVLSGGTLINTLRKLTESPYKESVNWWRWLVFWADERVVPLDYPFSNYLLAWNDFLSKVPIPKTSTYHINYNASAEHVAKNYETLLRELVEDKFLPLSPTGFPQFDLMLLGIGPDGTVGSLFPNRPQRYDVTDWSQVLPTRQRNRPRESP
;
A
#
# COMPACT_ATOMS: atom_id res chain seq x y z
N MET A 1 -11.28 41.32 4.79
CA MET A 1 -10.97 40.83 3.42
C MET A 1 -9.47 40.53 3.39
N LYS A 2 -8.93 39.34 3.11
CA LYS A 2 -9.39 38.17 2.36
C LYS A 2 -9.02 36.88 3.13
N LYS A 3 -9.94 35.93 3.24
CA LYS A 3 -9.68 34.53 3.61
C LYS A 3 -8.97 33.88 2.41
N LEU A 4 -7.79 33.29 2.61
CA LEU A 4 -7.13 32.46 1.60
C LEU A 4 -7.61 31.02 1.80
N SER A 5 -8.48 30.59 0.89
CA SER A 5 -8.99 29.24 0.74
C SER A 5 -7.91 28.34 0.11
N TRP A 6 -7.35 27.40 0.88
CA TRP A 6 -6.42 26.38 0.39
C TRP A 6 -7.13 25.04 0.15
N LEU A 7 -8.21 25.02 -0.64
CA LEU A 7 -9.01 23.80 -0.86
C LEU A 7 -9.22 23.37 -2.31
N GLU A 8 -8.49 23.92 -3.28
CA GLU A 8 -8.63 23.51 -4.67
C GLU A 8 -7.28 23.22 -5.29
N ALA A 9 -6.92 21.93 -5.37
CA ALA A 9 -6.28 21.29 -6.53
C ALA A 9 -5.59 19.97 -6.16
N ILE A 10 -6.32 18.89 -5.90
CA ILE A 10 -5.83 17.51 -6.14
C ILE A 10 -7.00 16.60 -6.55
N GLY A 11 -6.94 16.09 -7.79
CA GLY A 11 -7.57 14.85 -8.24
C GLY A 11 -9.07 14.91 -8.51
N ASN A 12 -9.43 15.19 -9.75
CA ASN A 12 -10.77 15.10 -10.30
C ASN A 12 -11.11 13.64 -10.63
N ALA A 13 -11.32 12.80 -9.61
CA ALA A 13 -12.04 11.54 -9.75
C ALA A 13 -13.52 11.85 -9.48
N LYS A 14 -14.32 11.99 -10.54
CA LYS A 14 -15.75 12.29 -10.43
C LYS A 14 -16.45 11.21 -9.59
N GLY A 15 -16.88 11.57 -8.38
CA GLY A 15 -17.79 10.77 -7.55
C GLY A 15 -17.24 10.14 -6.27
N GLY A 16 -15.96 10.29 -5.94
CA GLY A 16 -15.41 9.76 -4.69
C GLY A 16 -15.81 10.61 -3.47
N VAL A 17 -16.43 10.02 -2.46
CA VAL A 17 -16.63 10.69 -1.17
C VAL A 17 -15.28 10.77 -0.45
N LYS A 18 -14.81 12.00 -0.20
CA LYS A 18 -13.58 12.24 0.55
C LYS A 18 -13.94 12.33 2.03
N HIS A 19 -13.41 11.42 2.84
CA HIS A 19 -13.56 11.44 4.29
C HIS A 19 -12.22 11.76 4.95
N CYS A 20 -12.23 12.68 5.91
CA CYS A 20 -11.09 12.98 6.77
C CYS A 20 -11.52 12.79 8.22
N THR A 21 -10.84 11.89 8.93
CA THR A 21 -11.09 11.63 10.35
C THR A 21 -9.85 12.01 11.12
N VAL A 22 -10.00 12.96 12.04
CA VAL A 22 -8.92 13.38 12.95
C VAL A 22 -9.10 12.63 14.26
N LEU A 23 -8.06 11.90 14.67
CA LEU A 23 -8.05 11.11 15.90
C LEU A 23 -7.00 11.66 16.87
N PRO A 24 -7.22 11.58 18.20
CA PRO A 24 -6.35 12.23 19.17
C PRO A 24 -4.93 11.64 19.24
N THR A 25 -4.78 10.33 19.05
CA THR A 25 -3.50 9.62 19.19
C THR A 25 -3.24 8.63 18.05
N GLU A 26 -1.97 8.22 17.89
CA GLU A 26 -1.59 7.14 16.96
C GLU A 26 -2.22 5.79 17.32
N GLU A 27 -2.53 5.57 18.60
CA GLU A 27 -3.24 4.38 19.07
C GLU A 27 -4.69 4.39 18.59
N ASP A 28 -5.38 5.54 18.69
CA ASP A 28 -6.74 5.69 18.18
C ASP A 28 -6.80 5.46 16.67
N VAL A 29 -5.79 5.94 15.93
CA VAL A 29 -5.66 5.67 14.48
C VAL A 29 -5.53 4.17 14.22
N ALA A 30 -4.66 3.47 14.94
CA ALA A 30 -4.48 2.03 14.77
C ALA A 30 -5.75 1.23 15.10
N VAL A 31 -6.45 1.58 16.19
CA VAL A 31 -7.71 0.94 16.58
C VAL A 31 -8.82 1.19 15.57
N ASN A 32 -8.96 2.43 15.10
CA ASN A 32 -9.99 2.79 14.12
C ASN A 32 -9.72 2.12 12.76
N LEU A 33 -8.46 2.14 12.31
CA LEU A 33 -8.05 1.50 11.06
C LEU A 33 -8.29 -0.01 11.11
N ALA A 34 -7.91 -0.68 12.20
CA ALA A 34 -8.13 -2.13 12.32
C ALA A 34 -9.61 -2.51 12.22
N ARG A 35 -10.50 -1.76 12.89
CA ARG A 35 -11.94 -1.95 12.78
C ARG A 35 -12.42 -1.78 11.35
N TRP A 36 -12.06 -0.66 10.72
CA TRP A 36 -12.52 -0.33 9.38
C TRP A 36 -12.02 -1.33 8.33
N VAL A 37 -10.76 -1.73 8.41
CA VAL A 37 -10.18 -2.75 7.51
C VAL A 37 -10.83 -4.12 7.74
N ALA A 38 -11.07 -4.51 9.00
CA ALA A 38 -11.75 -5.77 9.29
C ALA A 38 -13.18 -5.79 8.70
N ASP A 39 -13.96 -4.74 8.92
CA ASP A 39 -15.33 -4.60 8.41
C ASP A 39 -15.35 -4.59 6.88
N LEU A 40 -14.46 -3.82 6.25
CA LEU A 40 -14.33 -3.78 4.79
C LEU A 40 -13.94 -5.15 4.23
N SER A 41 -12.97 -5.82 4.84
CA SER A 41 -12.53 -7.14 4.40
C SER A 41 -13.67 -8.16 4.50
N ALA A 42 -14.42 -8.17 5.60
CA ALA A 42 -15.55 -9.09 5.79
C ALA A 42 -16.63 -8.85 4.73
N LYS A 43 -17.00 -7.58 4.49
CA LYS A 43 -17.96 -7.19 3.47
C LYS A 43 -17.51 -7.67 2.08
N THR A 44 -16.31 -7.29 1.67
CA THR A 44 -15.79 -7.64 0.34
C THR A 44 -15.67 -9.15 0.15
N ILE A 45 -15.19 -9.89 1.15
CA ILE A 45 -15.09 -11.35 1.09
C ILE A 45 -16.49 -11.97 0.92
N SER A 46 -17.51 -11.43 1.58
CA SER A 46 -18.89 -11.92 1.42
C SER A 46 -19.46 -11.68 0.02
N GLU A 47 -19.05 -10.60 -0.64
CA GLU A 47 -19.56 -10.19 -1.96
C GLU A 47 -18.85 -10.90 -3.13
N LYS A 48 -17.52 -11.06 -3.06
CA LYS A 48 -16.72 -11.59 -4.18
C LYS A 48 -15.75 -12.73 -3.81
N GLY A 49 -15.70 -13.14 -2.54
CA GLY A 49 -14.93 -14.29 -2.09
C GLY A 49 -13.46 -14.04 -1.73
N TYR A 50 -12.94 -12.82 -1.90
CA TYR A 50 -11.58 -12.43 -1.50
C TYR A 50 -11.51 -10.93 -1.16
N PHE A 51 -10.43 -10.51 -0.49
CA PHE A 51 -10.12 -9.10 -0.21
C PHE A 51 -8.70 -8.76 -0.67
N SER A 52 -8.56 -7.86 -1.64
CA SER A 52 -7.26 -7.42 -2.15
C SER A 52 -6.84 -6.09 -1.52
N VAL A 53 -5.66 -6.11 -0.87
CA VAL A 53 -5.08 -4.96 -0.18
C VAL A 53 -3.69 -4.66 -0.70
N VAL A 54 -3.44 -3.38 -0.97
CA VAL A 54 -2.12 -2.86 -1.34
C VAL A 54 -1.52 -2.15 -0.14
N LEU A 55 -0.28 -2.51 0.22
CA LEU A 55 0.48 -1.91 1.31
C LEU A 55 1.59 -1.00 0.77
N SER A 56 1.89 0.05 1.52
CA SER A 56 3.13 0.80 1.39
C SER A 56 3.97 0.62 2.66
N GLY A 57 5.25 1.00 2.60
CA GLY A 57 6.15 0.91 3.73
C GLY A 57 5.94 1.98 4.81
N GLY A 58 6.96 2.13 5.66
CA GLY A 58 7.01 3.17 6.69
C GLY A 58 6.11 2.87 7.89
N THR A 59 5.72 3.93 8.61
CA THR A 59 4.96 3.81 9.87
C THR A 59 3.56 3.21 9.68
N LEU A 60 3.03 3.23 8.46
CA LEU A 60 1.76 2.60 8.11
C LEU A 60 1.68 1.15 8.56
N ILE A 61 2.75 0.37 8.36
CA ILE A 61 2.76 -1.05 8.74
C ILE A 61 2.53 -1.21 10.24
N ASN A 62 3.17 -0.39 11.07
CA ASN A 62 2.96 -0.41 12.52
C ASN A 62 1.54 0.00 12.92
N THR A 63 0.85 0.83 12.13
CA THR A 63 -0.56 1.19 12.36
C THR A 63 -1.49 -0.03 12.20
N LEU A 64 -1.08 -1.06 11.45
CA LEU A 64 -1.84 -2.30 11.31
C LEU A 64 -1.69 -3.26 12.49
N ARG A 65 -0.85 -2.97 13.49
CA ARG A 65 -0.58 -3.86 14.64
C ARG A 65 -1.86 -4.36 15.32
N LYS A 66 -2.91 -3.53 15.39
CA LYS A 66 -4.18 -3.87 16.02
C LYS A 66 -4.95 -4.98 15.31
N LEU A 67 -4.73 -5.16 14.00
CA LEU A 67 -5.28 -6.30 13.27
C LEU A 67 -4.66 -7.65 13.69
N THR A 68 -3.47 -7.62 14.30
CA THR A 68 -2.76 -8.81 14.78
C THR A 68 -3.14 -9.21 16.21
N GLU A 69 -4.02 -8.44 16.85
CA GLU A 69 -4.53 -8.65 18.20
C GLU A 69 -5.98 -9.17 18.17
N SER A 70 -6.45 -9.76 19.28
CA SER A 70 -7.86 -10.11 19.43
C SER A 70 -8.76 -8.86 19.43
N PRO A 71 -9.97 -8.91 18.83
CA PRO A 71 -10.59 -10.09 18.22
C PRO A 71 -10.25 -10.29 16.74
N TYR A 72 -9.47 -9.39 16.14
CA TYR A 72 -9.29 -9.36 14.68
C TYR A 72 -8.43 -10.52 14.18
N LYS A 73 -7.41 -10.92 14.95
CA LYS A 73 -6.58 -12.06 14.62
C LYS A 73 -7.41 -13.33 14.40
N GLU A 74 -8.47 -13.53 15.19
CA GLU A 74 -9.33 -14.71 15.12
C GLU A 74 -10.54 -14.51 14.20
N SER A 75 -11.10 -13.30 14.13
CA SER A 75 -12.37 -13.04 13.42
C SER A 75 -12.20 -12.69 11.95
N VAL A 76 -11.04 -12.16 11.53
CA VAL A 76 -10.78 -11.83 10.12
C VAL A 76 -10.45 -13.11 9.35
N ASN A 77 -11.04 -13.27 8.16
CA ASN A 77 -10.77 -14.42 7.28
C ASN A 77 -9.50 -14.21 6.44
N TRP A 78 -8.34 -14.33 7.10
CA TRP A 78 -7.00 -14.09 6.52
C TRP A 78 -6.66 -14.91 5.28
N TRP A 79 -7.22 -16.12 5.16
CA TRP A 79 -7.00 -17.02 4.01
C TRP A 79 -7.56 -16.47 2.71
N ARG A 80 -8.44 -15.47 2.78
CA ARG A 80 -9.06 -14.79 1.65
C ARG A 80 -8.41 -13.44 1.32
N TRP A 81 -7.37 -13.05 2.05
CA TRP A 81 -6.62 -11.83 1.77
C TRP A 81 -5.62 -12.06 0.63
N LEU A 82 -5.54 -11.11 -0.29
CA LEU A 82 -4.51 -11.00 -1.32
C LEU A 82 -3.72 -9.72 -1.04
N VAL A 83 -2.42 -9.84 -0.78
CA VAL A 83 -1.57 -8.72 -0.35
C VAL A 83 -0.61 -8.31 -1.47
N PHE A 84 -0.58 -7.02 -1.77
CA PHE A 84 0.24 -6.40 -2.80
C PHE A 84 1.03 -5.22 -2.23
N TRP A 85 2.02 -4.74 -2.98
CA TRP A 85 2.82 -3.56 -2.63
C TRP A 85 2.59 -2.41 -3.62
N ALA A 86 2.48 -1.19 -3.08
CA ALA A 86 2.41 0.04 -3.84
C ALA A 86 3.81 0.47 -4.31
N ASP A 87 4.83 0.20 -3.49
CA ASP A 87 6.22 0.50 -3.77
C ASP A 87 7.15 -0.45 -3.02
N GLU A 88 8.35 -0.64 -3.55
CA GLU A 88 9.41 -1.41 -2.90
C GLU A 88 10.79 -0.90 -3.34
N ARG A 89 11.77 -1.05 -2.46
CA ARG A 89 13.18 -0.79 -2.72
C ARG A 89 13.73 -2.03 -3.43
N VAL A 90 14.46 -1.84 -4.52
CA VAL A 90 15.08 -2.95 -5.26
C VAL A 90 16.31 -3.45 -4.49
N VAL A 91 16.05 -4.18 -3.41
CA VAL A 91 17.00 -4.79 -2.48
C VAL A 91 16.47 -6.17 -2.06
N PRO A 92 17.32 -7.08 -1.56
CA PRO A 92 16.86 -8.36 -1.03
C PRO A 92 15.68 -8.23 -0.05
N LEU A 93 14.75 -9.19 -0.08
CA LEU A 93 13.55 -9.17 0.76
C LEU A 93 13.84 -9.36 2.26
N ASP A 94 15.06 -9.76 2.63
CA ASP A 94 15.56 -9.85 3.99
C ASP A 94 16.43 -8.65 4.39
N TYR A 95 16.53 -7.63 3.53
CA TYR A 95 17.30 -6.43 3.79
C TYR A 95 16.51 -5.44 4.67
N PRO A 96 17.16 -4.70 5.61
CA PRO A 96 16.47 -3.78 6.52
C PRO A 96 15.63 -2.67 5.86
N PHE A 97 15.88 -2.39 4.59
CA PHE A 97 15.15 -1.38 3.81
C PHE A 97 14.02 -1.96 2.96
N SER A 98 13.74 -3.27 3.01
CA SER A 98 12.61 -3.84 2.29
C SER A 98 11.29 -3.52 3.00
N ASN A 99 10.32 -3.00 2.24
CA ASN A 99 8.94 -2.84 2.69
C ASN A 99 8.28 -4.20 2.95
N TYR A 100 8.64 -5.24 2.18
CA TYR A 100 8.23 -6.61 2.45
C TYR A 100 8.74 -7.10 3.80
N LEU A 101 10.03 -6.93 4.12
CA LEU A 101 10.57 -7.36 5.42
C LEU A 101 9.85 -6.66 6.58
N LEU A 102 9.63 -5.35 6.44
CA LEU A 102 8.90 -4.56 7.43
C LEU A 102 7.49 -5.12 7.63
N ALA A 103 6.73 -5.33 6.55
CA ALA A 103 5.40 -5.93 6.61
C ALA A 103 5.43 -7.35 7.19
N TRP A 104 6.44 -8.15 6.87
CA TRP A 104 6.61 -9.50 7.38
C TRP A 104 6.76 -9.51 8.90
N ASN A 105 7.72 -8.73 9.43
CA ASN A 105 8.02 -8.69 10.86
C ASN A 105 6.86 -8.13 11.67
N ASP A 106 6.22 -7.07 11.17
CA ASP A 106 5.27 -6.32 11.98
C ASP A 106 3.81 -6.77 11.80
N PHE A 107 3.48 -7.42 10.68
CA PHE A 107 2.12 -7.81 10.33
C PHE A 107 2.00 -9.26 9.82
N LEU A 108 2.58 -9.59 8.65
CA LEU A 108 2.26 -10.84 7.92
C LEU A 108 2.66 -12.11 8.69
N SER A 109 3.74 -12.09 9.48
CA SER A 109 4.15 -13.24 10.30
C SER A 109 3.24 -13.48 11.52
N LYS A 110 2.34 -12.54 11.84
CA LYS A 110 1.49 -12.57 13.03
C LYS A 110 0.05 -13.02 12.73
N VAL A 111 -0.32 -13.13 11.46
CA VAL A 111 -1.65 -13.53 10.99
C VAL A 111 -1.56 -14.66 9.95
N PRO A 112 -2.57 -15.55 9.84
CA PRO A 112 -2.53 -16.71 8.94
C PRO A 112 -2.86 -16.35 7.48
N ILE A 113 -2.18 -15.36 6.90
CA ILE A 113 -2.25 -15.06 5.46
C ILE A 113 -1.35 -16.06 4.71
N PRO A 114 -1.85 -16.78 3.68
CA PRO A 114 -1.03 -17.67 2.88
C PRO A 114 0.09 -16.92 2.16
N LYS A 115 1.31 -17.47 2.18
CA LYS A 115 2.44 -16.92 1.42
C LYS A 115 2.13 -16.85 -0.08
N THR A 116 1.35 -17.80 -0.61
CA THR A 116 0.89 -17.83 -1.99
C THR A 116 -0.08 -16.70 -2.34
N SER A 117 -0.68 -16.04 -1.33
CA SER A 117 -1.54 -14.87 -1.49
C SER A 117 -0.80 -13.55 -1.27
N THR A 118 0.53 -13.59 -1.23
CA THR A 118 1.38 -12.42 -1.01
C THR A 118 2.21 -12.14 -2.27
N TYR A 119 1.82 -11.11 -3.01
CA TYR A 119 2.42 -10.72 -4.30
C TYR A 119 3.43 -9.59 -4.07
N HIS A 120 4.64 -9.95 -3.63
CA HIS A 120 5.71 -8.98 -3.38
C HIS A 120 6.45 -8.58 -4.65
N ILE A 121 7.01 -7.37 -4.66
CA ILE A 121 7.91 -6.89 -5.73
C ILE A 121 9.27 -7.58 -5.55
N ASN A 122 9.71 -8.34 -6.56
CA ASN A 122 10.99 -9.06 -6.53
C ASN A 122 12.19 -8.12 -6.76
N TYR A 123 13.39 -8.55 -6.38
CA TYR A 123 14.61 -7.74 -6.46
C TYR A 123 15.70 -8.30 -7.39
N ASN A 124 15.46 -9.46 -8.01
CA ASN A 124 16.49 -10.26 -8.69
C ASN A 124 16.86 -9.73 -10.10
N ALA A 125 16.63 -8.46 -10.39
CA ALA A 125 16.89 -7.85 -11.69
C ALA A 125 17.17 -6.34 -11.57
N SER A 126 17.45 -5.66 -12.69
CA SER A 126 17.52 -4.19 -12.69
C SER A 126 16.17 -3.59 -12.28
N ALA A 127 16.16 -2.35 -11.80
CA ALA A 127 14.93 -1.71 -11.33
C ALA A 127 13.85 -1.65 -12.43
N GLU A 128 14.23 -1.42 -13.68
CA GLU A 128 13.33 -1.38 -14.84
C GLU A 128 12.69 -2.75 -15.09
N HIS A 129 13.49 -3.81 -15.04
CA HIS A 129 12.97 -5.17 -15.17
C HIS A 129 12.12 -5.57 -13.98
N VAL A 130 12.45 -5.15 -12.77
CA VAL A 130 11.64 -5.38 -11.57
C VAL A 130 10.27 -4.74 -11.70
N ALA A 131 10.20 -3.47 -12.10
CA ALA A 131 8.95 -2.78 -12.36
C ALA A 131 8.15 -3.54 -13.44
N LYS A 132 8.79 -3.84 -14.58
CA LYS A 132 8.11 -4.55 -15.67
C LYS A 132 7.59 -5.92 -15.27
N ASN A 133 8.36 -6.71 -14.50
CA ASN A 133 7.93 -8.01 -14.01
C ASN A 133 6.72 -7.91 -13.08
N TYR A 134 6.68 -6.90 -12.21
CA TYR A 134 5.56 -6.68 -11.33
C TYR A 134 4.31 -6.22 -12.09
N GLU A 135 4.47 -5.38 -13.12
CA GLU A 135 3.37 -5.06 -14.04
C GLU A 135 2.86 -6.30 -14.78
N THR A 136 3.76 -7.15 -15.30
CA THR A 136 3.37 -8.40 -15.97
C THR A 136 2.55 -9.28 -15.04
N LEU A 137 3.00 -9.47 -13.79
CA LEU A 137 2.25 -10.22 -12.77
C LEU A 137 0.84 -9.64 -12.57
N LEU A 138 0.71 -8.32 -12.44
CA LEU A 138 -0.61 -7.69 -12.27
C LEU A 138 -1.49 -7.87 -13.50
N ARG A 139 -0.92 -7.83 -14.71
CA ARG A 139 -1.65 -8.07 -15.97
C ARG A 139 -2.14 -9.51 -16.05
N GLU A 140 -1.29 -10.48 -15.71
CA GLU A 140 -1.66 -11.91 -15.65
C GLU A 140 -2.82 -12.12 -14.67
N LEU A 141 -2.76 -11.53 -13.47
CA LEU A 141 -3.86 -11.62 -12.50
C LEU A 141 -5.16 -10.99 -12.99
N VAL A 142 -5.08 -9.96 -13.83
CA VAL A 142 -6.25 -9.36 -14.47
C VAL A 142 -6.80 -10.25 -15.60
N GLU A 143 -5.92 -10.78 -16.45
CA GLU A 143 -6.27 -11.67 -17.56
C GLU A 143 -6.92 -12.97 -17.05
N ASP A 144 -6.38 -13.52 -15.96
CA ASP A 144 -6.91 -14.69 -15.25
C ASP A 144 -8.19 -14.38 -14.44
N LYS A 145 -8.68 -13.13 -14.48
CA LYS A 145 -9.88 -12.65 -13.79
C LYS A 145 -9.79 -12.74 -12.25
N PHE A 146 -8.58 -12.82 -11.71
CA PHE A 146 -8.34 -12.71 -10.27
C PHE A 146 -8.50 -11.28 -9.77
N LEU A 147 -8.07 -10.28 -10.55
CA LEU A 147 -8.26 -8.86 -10.28
C LEU A 147 -9.16 -8.20 -11.34
N PRO A 148 -10.13 -7.36 -10.95
CA PRO A 148 -10.90 -6.58 -11.90
C PRO A 148 -10.08 -5.44 -12.50
N LEU A 149 -10.46 -4.99 -13.71
CA LEU A 149 -10.00 -3.72 -14.27
C LEU A 149 -10.91 -2.58 -13.85
N SER A 150 -10.29 -1.47 -13.47
CA SER A 150 -10.99 -0.20 -13.30
C SER A 150 -11.48 0.33 -14.66
N PRO A 151 -12.46 1.26 -14.67
CA PRO A 151 -12.85 1.97 -15.88
C PRO A 151 -11.71 2.75 -16.56
N THR A 152 -10.62 3.01 -15.83
CA THR A 152 -9.41 3.68 -16.33
C THR A 152 -8.35 2.71 -16.85
N GLY A 153 -8.61 1.40 -16.87
CA GLY A 153 -7.71 0.39 -17.44
C GLY A 153 -6.56 -0.04 -16.51
N PHE A 154 -6.70 0.14 -15.20
CA PHE A 154 -5.72 -0.28 -14.18
C PHE A 154 -6.29 -1.40 -13.31
N PRO A 155 -5.45 -2.24 -12.68
CA PRO A 155 -5.93 -3.24 -11.74
C PRO A 155 -6.64 -2.55 -10.57
N GLN A 156 -7.85 -3.02 -10.27
CA GLN A 156 -8.66 -2.49 -9.19
C GLN A 156 -8.52 -3.36 -7.94
N PHE A 157 -8.13 -2.71 -6.85
CA PHE A 157 -8.00 -3.31 -5.53
C PHE A 157 -9.13 -2.83 -4.62
N ASP A 158 -9.45 -3.60 -3.58
CA ASP A 158 -10.48 -3.21 -2.61
C ASP A 158 -9.97 -2.11 -1.67
N LEU A 159 -8.68 -2.15 -1.36
CA LEU A 159 -8.04 -1.20 -0.47
C LEU A 159 -6.59 -0.92 -0.87
N MET A 160 -6.23 0.36 -0.95
CA MET A 160 -4.83 0.79 -0.98
C MET A 160 -4.51 1.58 0.30
N LEU A 161 -3.61 1.05 1.11
CA LEU A 161 -3.12 1.71 2.32
C LEU A 161 -1.81 2.43 2.01
N LEU A 162 -1.86 3.76 2.06
CA LEU A 162 -0.76 4.63 1.64
C LEU A 162 -0.29 5.50 2.81
N GLY A 163 0.97 5.34 3.20
CA GLY A 163 1.65 6.25 4.12
C GLY A 163 2.01 7.57 3.44
N ILE A 164 1.96 8.66 4.20
CA ILE A 164 2.39 9.99 3.75
C ILE A 164 3.63 10.38 4.56
N GLY A 165 4.73 10.67 3.86
CA GLY A 165 5.95 11.20 4.46
C GLY A 165 5.78 12.64 4.94
N PRO A 166 6.65 13.14 5.85
CA PRO A 166 6.57 14.51 6.36
C PRO A 166 6.76 15.58 5.27
N ASP A 167 7.34 15.20 4.13
CA ASP A 167 7.51 16.04 2.95
C ASP A 167 6.32 15.93 1.97
N GLY A 168 5.32 15.08 2.25
CA GLY A 168 4.20 14.80 1.36
C GLY A 168 4.46 13.67 0.35
N THR A 169 5.57 12.93 0.49
CA THR A 169 5.85 11.74 -0.33
C THR A 169 4.82 10.64 -0.07
N VAL A 170 4.36 9.96 -1.12
CA VAL A 170 3.46 8.80 -1.03
C VAL A 170 4.06 7.62 -1.77
N GLY A 171 4.33 6.51 -1.06
CA GLY A 171 5.16 5.42 -1.59
C GLY A 171 6.51 5.98 -2.04
N SER A 172 6.83 5.82 -3.33
CA SER A 172 8.03 6.40 -3.94
C SER A 172 7.76 7.68 -4.76
N LEU A 173 6.55 8.22 -4.73
CA LEU A 173 6.18 9.47 -5.43
C LEU A 173 6.57 10.68 -4.60
N PHE A 174 7.69 11.30 -4.97
CA PHE A 174 8.22 12.49 -4.29
C PHE A 174 7.56 13.78 -4.78
N PRO A 175 7.37 14.78 -3.90
CA PRO A 175 6.94 16.12 -4.29
C PRO A 175 7.84 16.72 -5.36
N ASN A 176 7.25 17.54 -6.24
CA ASN A 176 7.95 18.30 -7.30
C ASN A 176 8.76 17.46 -8.29
N ARG A 177 8.48 16.15 -8.39
CA ARG A 177 9.07 15.28 -9.41
C ARG A 177 8.10 15.06 -10.59
N PRO A 178 8.60 15.08 -11.84
CA PRO A 178 7.76 14.96 -13.05
C PRO A 178 7.10 13.59 -13.19
N GLN A 179 7.67 12.55 -12.59
CA GLN A 179 7.15 11.18 -12.66
C GLN A 179 5.75 11.00 -12.03
N ARG A 180 5.19 12.03 -11.38
CA ARG A 180 3.79 12.04 -10.92
C ARG A 180 2.77 12.21 -12.05
N TYR A 181 3.21 12.60 -13.24
CA TYR A 181 2.32 13.01 -14.34
C TYR A 181 2.36 12.05 -15.54
N ASP A 182 3.30 11.10 -15.58
CA ASP A 182 3.33 10.07 -16.60
C ASP A 182 2.45 8.91 -16.14
N VAL A 183 1.31 8.70 -16.79
CA VAL A 183 0.24 7.80 -16.31
C VAL A 183 -0.04 6.65 -17.30
N THR A 184 0.91 6.31 -18.16
CA THR A 184 0.69 5.29 -19.20
C THR A 184 0.95 3.87 -18.71
N ASP A 185 1.85 3.72 -17.74
CA ASP A 185 2.32 2.42 -17.25
C ASP A 185 1.72 2.06 -15.89
N TRP A 186 1.55 0.76 -15.62
CA TRP A 186 1.00 0.29 -14.33
C TRP A 186 2.05 0.30 -13.21
N SER A 187 3.34 0.30 -13.58
CA SER A 187 4.47 0.34 -12.66
C SER A 187 5.54 1.29 -13.19
N GLN A 188 6.28 1.94 -12.28
CA GLN A 188 7.35 2.87 -12.66
C GLN A 188 8.56 2.75 -11.74
N VAL A 189 9.74 3.01 -12.32
CA VAL A 189 10.99 3.12 -11.58
C VAL A 189 11.24 4.57 -11.21
N LEU A 190 11.45 4.79 -9.91
CA LEU A 190 11.79 6.11 -9.40
C LEU A 190 13.20 6.06 -8.81
N PRO A 191 14.19 6.71 -9.44
CA PRO A 191 15.52 6.77 -8.88
C PRO A 191 15.50 7.57 -7.58
N THR A 192 15.75 6.87 -6.48
CA THR A 192 16.04 7.50 -5.19
C THR A 192 17.53 7.82 -5.14
N ARG A 193 17.90 9.01 -4.68
CA ARG A 193 19.29 9.24 -4.30
C ARG A 193 19.54 8.32 -3.10
N GLN A 194 20.49 7.39 -3.20
CA GLN A 194 20.98 6.67 -2.02
C GLN A 194 21.26 7.70 -0.93
N ARG A 195 20.63 7.54 0.23
CA ARG A 195 20.90 8.39 1.39
C ARG A 195 22.24 7.94 2.00
N ASN A 196 23.33 8.17 1.28
CA ASN A 196 24.69 7.98 1.77
C ASN A 196 25.01 9.14 2.72
N ARG A 197 24.40 9.14 3.91
CA ARG A 197 24.97 9.82 5.08
C ARG A 197 24.71 8.95 6.30
N PRO A 198 25.76 8.59 7.08
CA PRO A 198 25.54 8.11 8.43
C PRO A 198 24.68 9.13 9.17
N ARG A 199 23.77 8.67 10.03
CA ARG A 199 23.20 9.54 11.05
C ARG A 199 24.37 9.98 11.92
N GLU A 200 24.84 11.21 11.75
CA GLU A 200 25.63 11.85 12.78
C GLU A 200 24.74 11.87 14.03
N SER A 201 25.15 11.08 15.02
CA SER A 201 24.55 11.09 16.34
C SER A 201 24.89 12.43 17.01
N PRO A 202 24.00 12.94 17.89
CA PRO A 202 24.10 14.28 18.45
C PRO A 202 25.39 14.53 19.23
#